data_AF-A0AAE2Q1J6-F1
#
_entry.id   AF-A0AAE2Q1J6-F1
#
_cell.length_a   1.000
_cell.length_b   1.000
_cell.length_c   1.000
_cell.angle_alpha   90.00
_cell.angle_beta   90.00
_cell.angle_gamma   90.00
#
_symmetry.space_group_name_H-M   'P 1'
#
loop_
_entity.id
_entity.type
_entity.pdbx_description
1 polymer ?
#
loop_
_entity_poly.entity_id
_entity_poly.type
_entity_poly.pdbx_seq_one_letter_code
_entity_poly.pdbx_strand_id
1 'polypeptide(L)'
;MEIVRISVSPVSPPGPSASDYSKMSDSDLARAVGDNFQAFKHATTPNATTDKIREVARRSLTGDAQKDNEIQLAREVLKRDNVMDELDSVDDNGKRDGVIGPWNPNMAADKLACNRCMQPPITTLQITF
;
A
#
# COMPACT_ATOMS: atom_id res chain seq x y z
N MET A 1 -32.08 -37.42 6.29
CA MET A 1 -31.72 -36.56 5.13
C MET A 1 -30.74 -35.52 5.64
N GLU A 2 -29.45 -35.77 5.47
CA GLU A 2 -28.42 -34.76 5.78
C GLU A 2 -28.23 -33.86 4.56
N ILE A 3 -28.43 -32.57 4.75
CA ILE A 3 -28.25 -31.56 3.71
C ILE A 3 -26.77 -31.20 3.69
N VAL A 4 -26.02 -31.78 2.74
CA VAL A 4 -24.64 -31.41 2.45
C VAL A 4 -24.63 -29.93 2.03
N ARG A 5 -24.16 -29.06 2.93
CA ARG A 5 -23.90 -27.66 2.61
C ARG A 5 -22.59 -27.61 1.83
N ILE A 6 -22.69 -27.57 0.50
CA ILE A 6 -21.56 -27.30 -0.39
C ILE A 6 -21.10 -25.88 -0.06
N SER A 7 -19.98 -25.77 0.67
CA SER A 7 -19.32 -24.49 0.90
C SER A 7 -18.61 -24.10 -0.40
N VAL A 8 -19.30 -23.32 -1.22
CA VAL A 8 -18.68 -22.67 -2.38
C VAL A 8 -17.91 -21.48 -1.82
N SER A 9 -16.62 -21.65 -1.59
CA SER A 9 -15.73 -20.52 -1.36
C SER A 9 -15.86 -19.56 -2.55
N PRO A 10 -16.08 -18.25 -2.34
CA PRO A 10 -15.98 -17.31 -3.44
C PRO A 10 -14.52 -17.37 -3.94
N VAL A 11 -14.34 -17.90 -5.15
CA VAL A 11 -13.08 -17.76 -5.88
C VAL A 11 -12.93 -16.26 -6.12
N SER A 12 -12.11 -15.64 -5.28
CA SER A 12 -11.65 -14.28 -5.54
C SER A 12 -11.00 -14.30 -6.93
N PRO A 13 -11.27 -13.31 -7.79
CA PRO A 13 -10.59 -13.22 -9.08
C PRO A 13 -9.08 -13.36 -8.85
N PRO A 14 -8.32 -13.97 -9.79
CA PRO A 14 -6.88 -13.93 -9.71
C PRO A 14 -6.46 -12.46 -9.56
N GLY A 15 -5.85 -12.14 -8.43
CA GLY A 15 -5.31 -10.81 -8.18
C GLY A 15 -4.34 -10.43 -9.29
N PRO A 16 -4.13 -9.11 -9.51
CA PRO A 16 -3.21 -8.64 -10.55
C PRO A 16 -1.85 -9.32 -10.44
N SER A 17 -1.31 -9.78 -11.58
CA SER A 17 0.04 -10.36 -11.61
C SER A 17 1.11 -9.27 -11.48
N ALA A 18 2.30 -9.61 -10.99
CA ALA A 18 3.50 -8.77 -10.77
C ALA A 18 3.77 -7.64 -11.76
N SER A 19 3.32 -7.82 -13.00
CA SER A 19 3.44 -6.90 -14.12
C SER A 19 2.64 -5.60 -13.95
N ASP A 20 1.74 -5.50 -12.97
CA ASP A 20 0.74 -4.43 -12.94
C ASP A 20 1.07 -3.32 -11.92
N TYR A 21 1.63 -3.66 -10.75
CA TYR A 21 1.96 -2.65 -9.73
C TYR A 21 2.98 -1.61 -10.23
N SER A 22 3.98 -2.03 -11.02
CA SER A 22 4.94 -1.11 -11.63
C SER A 22 4.32 -0.09 -12.59
N LYS A 23 3.12 -0.36 -13.11
CA LYS A 23 2.37 0.53 -14.03
C LYS A 23 1.32 1.37 -13.31
N MET A 24 1.02 1.05 -12.05
CA MET A 24 0.06 1.81 -11.25
C MET A 24 0.61 3.19 -10.92
N SER A 25 -0.30 4.15 -10.76
CA SER A 25 0.02 5.42 -10.12
C SER A 25 0.36 5.20 -8.64
N ASP A 26 1.01 6.18 -8.03
CA ASP A 26 1.34 6.13 -6.60
C ASP A 26 0.07 6.09 -5.73
N SER A 27 -0.99 6.77 -6.17
CA SER A 27 -2.32 6.71 -5.54
C SER A 27 -2.91 5.30 -5.59
N ASP A 28 -2.91 4.67 -6.76
CA ASP A 28 -3.46 3.32 -6.93
C ASP A 28 -2.63 2.29 -6.16
N LEU A 29 -1.31 2.46 -6.11
CA LEU A 29 -0.43 1.62 -5.32
C LEU A 29 -0.74 1.73 -3.82
N ALA A 30 -0.97 2.95 -3.30
CA ALA A 30 -1.40 3.15 -1.93
C ALA A 30 -2.77 2.50 -1.64
N ARG A 31 -3.74 2.62 -2.56
CA ARG A 31 -5.04 1.92 -2.45
C ARG A 31 -4.87 0.41 -2.40
N ALA A 32 -4.00 -0.16 -3.23
CA ALA A 32 -3.71 -1.59 -3.22
C ALA A 32 -3.13 -2.09 -1.88
N VAL A 33 -2.36 -1.25 -1.16
CA VAL A 33 -1.92 -1.56 0.22
C VAL A 33 -3.11 -1.67 1.17
N GLY A 34 -4.13 -0.83 1.00
CA GLY A 34 -5.39 -0.92 1.76
C GLY A 34 -6.16 -2.21 1.46
N ASP A 35 -6.26 -2.59 0.19
CA ASP A 35 -6.95 -3.82 -0.22
C ASP A 35 -6.24 -5.09 0.31
N ASN A 36 -4.92 -5.03 0.49
CA ASN A 36 -4.09 -6.13 1.00
C ASN A 36 -3.63 -5.91 2.46
N PHE A 37 -4.29 -5.00 3.19
CA PHE A 37 -3.79 -4.50 4.48
C PHE A 37 -3.50 -5.60 5.51
N GLN A 38 -4.29 -6.69 5.50
CA GLN A 38 -4.09 -7.82 6.42
C GLN A 38 -2.72 -8.48 6.27
N ALA A 39 -2.13 -8.50 5.07
CA ALA A 39 -0.81 -9.06 4.84
C ALA A 39 0.31 -8.26 5.53
N PHE A 40 0.05 -6.98 5.82
CA PHE A 40 1.03 -6.04 6.35
C PHE A 40 0.85 -5.73 7.83
N LYS A 41 -0.12 -6.37 8.50
CA LYS A 41 -0.34 -6.19 9.93
C LYS A 41 0.79 -6.75 10.79
N HIS A 42 1.08 -6.05 11.87
CA HIS A 42 1.85 -6.64 12.96
C HIS A 42 1.02 -7.73 13.66
N ALA A 43 1.67 -8.77 14.18
CA ALA A 43 0.97 -9.93 14.74
C ALA A 43 0.11 -9.60 15.98
N THR A 44 0.45 -8.52 16.68
CA THR A 44 -0.16 -8.14 17.97
C THR A 44 -0.95 -6.84 17.93
N THR A 45 -1.04 -6.16 16.77
CA THR A 45 -1.74 -4.88 16.66
C THR A 45 -2.72 -4.92 15.48
N PRO A 46 -3.76 -4.07 15.48
CA PRO A 46 -4.66 -3.96 14.34
C PRO A 46 -4.02 -3.27 13.13
N ASN A 47 -2.83 -2.68 13.28
CA ASN A 47 -2.21 -1.79 12.30
C ASN A 47 -1.20 -2.53 11.41
N ALA A 48 -1.06 -2.04 10.18
CA ALA A 48 0.07 -2.37 9.35
C ALA A 48 1.33 -1.66 9.87
N THR A 49 2.50 -2.13 9.45
CA THR A 49 3.76 -1.51 9.80
C THR A 49 4.71 -1.47 8.62
N THR A 50 5.54 -0.44 8.58
CA THR A 50 6.60 -0.34 7.56
C THR A 50 7.56 -1.54 7.61
N ASP A 51 7.82 -2.06 8.81
CA ASP A 51 8.66 -3.25 9.00
C ASP A 51 8.03 -4.53 8.47
N LYS A 52 6.72 -4.73 8.64
CA LYS A 52 6.04 -5.88 8.05
C LYS A 52 6.05 -5.80 6.52
N ILE A 53 5.89 -4.61 5.93
CA ILE A 53 6.05 -4.44 4.47
C ILE A 53 7.47 -4.84 4.03
N ARG A 54 8.51 -4.38 4.75
CA ARG A 54 9.91 -4.79 4.49
C ARG A 54 10.11 -6.30 4.62
N GLU A 55 9.51 -6.92 5.63
CA GLU A 55 9.57 -8.36 5.83
C GLU A 55 8.92 -9.12 4.66
N VAL A 56 7.71 -8.73 4.25
CA VAL A 56 6.98 -9.37 3.16
C VAL A 56 7.73 -9.22 1.83
N ALA A 57 8.27 -8.04 1.53
CA ALA A 57 9.01 -7.80 0.30
C ALA A 57 10.26 -8.70 0.12
N ARG A 58 10.88 -9.10 1.24
CA ARG A 58 12.09 -9.96 1.26
C ARG A 58 11.79 -11.45 1.03
N ARG A 59 10.52 -11.86 1.09
CA ARG A 59 10.15 -13.27 0.89
C ARG A 59 10.38 -13.68 -0.57
N SER A 60 10.71 -14.96 -0.78
CA SER A 60 10.71 -15.57 -2.11
C SER A 60 9.28 -15.77 -2.61
N LEU A 61 9.08 -15.72 -3.93
CA LEU A 61 7.82 -16.16 -4.51
C LEU A 61 7.60 -17.65 -4.20
N THR A 62 6.36 -18.00 -3.96
CA THR A 62 5.91 -19.25 -3.38
C THR A 62 5.12 -20.11 -4.37
N GLY A 63 4.66 -19.51 -5.49
CA GLY A 63 3.74 -20.14 -6.43
C GLY A 63 2.27 -20.05 -5.99
N ASP A 64 2.00 -19.56 -4.77
CA ASP A 64 0.66 -19.20 -4.32
C ASP A 64 0.33 -17.78 -4.81
N ALA A 65 -0.73 -17.66 -5.60
CA ALA A 65 -1.06 -16.40 -6.28
C ALA A 65 -1.30 -15.23 -5.30
N GLN A 66 -1.93 -15.49 -4.16
CA GLN A 66 -2.21 -14.45 -3.17
C GLN A 66 -0.94 -13.97 -2.47
N LYS A 67 -0.12 -14.90 -1.98
CA LYS A 67 1.16 -14.56 -1.33
C LYS A 67 2.10 -13.87 -2.31
N ASP A 68 2.15 -14.33 -3.55
CA ASP A 68 3.03 -13.76 -4.56
C ASP A 68 2.59 -12.33 -4.92
N ASN A 69 1.28 -12.08 -4.97
CA ASN A 69 0.72 -10.73 -5.12
C ASN A 69 1.14 -9.80 -3.97
N GLU A 70 0.97 -10.23 -2.72
CA GLU A 70 1.35 -9.46 -1.53
C GLU A 70 2.85 -9.14 -1.50
N ILE A 71 3.71 -10.10 -1.88
CA ILE A 71 5.16 -9.93 -1.98
C ILE A 71 5.52 -8.88 -3.04
N GLN A 72 4.86 -8.94 -4.20
CA GLN A 72 5.14 -8.03 -5.31
C GLN A 72 4.65 -6.61 -5.01
N LEU A 73 3.48 -6.47 -4.39
CA LEU A 73 2.98 -5.20 -3.88
C LEU A 73 3.97 -4.58 -2.90
N ALA A 74 4.41 -5.34 -1.89
CA ALA A 74 5.37 -4.85 -0.90
C ALA A 74 6.69 -4.41 -1.55
N ARG A 75 7.20 -5.17 -2.53
CA ARG A 75 8.42 -4.81 -3.27
C ARG A 75 8.25 -3.52 -4.06
N GLU A 76 7.09 -3.29 -4.68
CA GLU A 76 6.86 -2.07 -5.43
C GLU A 76 6.73 -0.85 -4.50
N VAL A 77 6.03 -0.98 -3.38
CA VAL A 77 5.94 0.09 -2.35
C VAL A 77 7.33 0.50 -1.87
N LEU A 78 8.24 -0.45 -1.63
CA LEU A 78 9.62 -0.13 -1.21
C LEU A 78 10.48 0.54 -2.28
N LYS A 79 10.09 0.52 -3.57
CA LYS A 79 10.79 1.27 -4.62
C LYS A 79 10.33 2.72 -4.71
N ARG A 80 9.20 3.06 -4.08
CA ARG A 80 8.53 4.36 -4.18
C ARG A 80 8.49 5.02 -2.82
N ASP A 81 9.60 5.64 -2.45
CA ASP A 81 9.77 6.28 -1.14
C ASP A 81 8.62 7.23 -0.79
N ASN A 82 8.10 7.97 -1.77
CA ASN A 82 6.94 8.85 -1.59
C ASN A 82 5.65 8.11 -1.19
N VAL A 83 5.39 6.92 -1.74
CA VAL A 83 4.23 6.11 -1.35
C VAL A 83 4.39 5.62 0.08
N MET A 84 5.57 5.11 0.42
CA MET A 84 5.86 4.62 1.77
C MET A 84 5.80 5.73 2.82
N ASP A 85 6.34 6.91 2.49
CA ASP A 85 6.32 8.09 3.36
C ASP A 85 4.89 8.57 3.62
N GLU A 86 4.03 8.60 2.62
CA GLU A 86 2.63 9.00 2.80
C GLU A 86 1.82 7.96 3.58
N LEU A 87 2.04 6.67 3.33
CA LEU A 87 1.40 5.59 4.11
C LEU A 87 1.71 5.71 5.61
N ASP A 88 2.93 6.09 5.97
CA ASP A 88 3.39 6.15 7.36
C ASP A 88 3.10 7.48 8.07
N SER A 89 2.67 8.52 7.34
CA SER A 89 2.65 9.89 7.89
C SER A 89 1.40 10.71 7.66
N VAL A 90 0.51 10.27 6.77
CA VAL A 90 -0.64 11.07 6.32
C VAL A 90 -1.66 11.38 7.43
N ASP A 91 -1.76 10.54 8.46
CA ASP A 91 -2.73 10.69 9.56
C ASP A 91 -2.14 11.27 10.86
N ASP A 92 -0.81 11.38 10.96
CA ASP A 92 -0.10 11.89 12.16
C ASP A 92 0.78 13.11 11.84
N ASN A 93 0.21 14.07 11.10
CA ASN A 93 0.81 15.39 10.86
C ASN A 93 2.24 15.32 10.26
N GLY A 94 2.51 14.32 9.42
CA GLY A 94 3.81 14.12 8.77
C GLY A 94 4.83 13.31 9.59
N LYS A 95 4.47 12.82 10.78
CA LYS A 95 5.33 11.97 11.59
C LYS A 95 5.46 10.58 10.95
N ARG A 96 6.67 10.02 10.94
CA ARG A 96 6.97 8.67 10.45
C ARG A 96 7.34 7.78 11.62
N ASP A 97 6.37 7.08 12.20
CA ASP A 97 6.57 6.24 13.38
C ASP A 97 6.53 4.74 13.09
N GLY A 98 6.45 4.38 11.81
CA GLY A 98 6.44 3.01 11.34
C GLY A 98 5.08 2.33 11.43
N VAL A 99 4.04 3.02 11.91
CA VAL A 99 2.67 2.52 12.05
C VAL A 99 1.81 3.04 10.91
N ILE A 100 1.21 2.09 10.18
CA ILE A 100 0.27 2.40 9.11
C ILE A 100 -1.12 2.01 9.60
N GLY A 101 -1.94 3.01 9.93
CA GLY A 101 -3.32 2.80 10.34
C GLY A 101 -4.21 2.26 9.20
N PRO A 102 -5.38 1.67 9.51
CA PRO A 102 -6.29 1.14 8.48
C PRO A 102 -6.84 2.20 7.52
N TRP A 103 -6.82 3.48 7.91
CA TRP A 103 -7.27 4.60 7.07
C TRP A 103 -6.15 5.22 6.24
N ASN A 104 -4.89 5.05 6.64
CA ASN A 104 -3.72 5.64 5.99
C ASN A 104 -3.64 5.31 4.49
N PRO A 105 -3.88 4.07 4.02
CA PRO A 105 -3.81 3.77 2.59
C PRO A 105 -4.74 4.62 1.73
N ASN A 106 -5.98 4.85 2.18
CA ASN A 106 -6.93 5.69 1.46
C ASN A 106 -6.55 7.17 1.54
N MET A 107 -6.13 7.65 2.71
CA MET A 107 -5.70 9.04 2.89
C MET A 107 -4.44 9.35 2.06
N ALA A 108 -3.47 8.43 2.05
CA ALA A 108 -2.26 8.52 1.25
C ALA A 108 -2.60 8.49 -0.24
N ALA A 109 -3.50 7.59 -0.68
CA ALA A 109 -3.95 7.56 -2.06
C ALA A 109 -4.57 8.89 -2.49
N ASP A 110 -5.49 9.44 -1.70
CA ASP A 110 -6.14 10.71 -2.01
C ASP A 110 -5.15 11.88 -2.04
N LYS A 111 -4.15 11.88 -1.15
CA LYS A 111 -3.07 12.88 -1.15
C LYS A 111 -2.15 12.73 -2.38
N LEU A 112 -1.79 11.50 -2.76
CA LEU A 112 -0.95 11.19 -3.91
C LEU A 112 -1.67 11.45 -5.24
N ALA A 113 -2.99 11.33 -5.30
CA ALA A 113 -3.80 11.67 -6.48
C ALA A 113 -3.87 13.17 -6.75
N CYS A 114 -3.58 14.01 -5.74
CA CYS A 114 -3.75 15.44 -5.84
C CYS A 114 -2.58 16.14 -6.55
N ASN A 115 -2.75 16.42 -7.86
CA ASN A 115 -1.78 17.19 -8.68
C ASN A 115 -1.42 18.59 -8.12
N ARG A 116 -2.25 19.19 -7.24
CA ARG A 116 -2.00 20.50 -6.61
C ARG A 116 -1.43 20.42 -5.19
N CYS A 117 -1.40 19.24 -4.58
CA CYS A 117 -0.91 19.04 -3.21
C CYS A 117 0.60 18.76 -3.17
N MET A 118 1.21 18.44 -4.32
CA MET A 118 2.64 18.16 -4.50
C MET A 118 3.48 19.36 -4.97
N GLN A 119 2.91 20.55 -5.15
CA GLN A 119 3.75 21.73 -5.41
C GLN A 119 4.38 22.17 -4.08
N PRO A 120 5.72 22.12 -3.91
CA PRO A 120 6.34 22.94 -2.89
C PRO A 120 5.92 24.40 -3.14
N PRO A 121 5.76 25.25 -2.11
CA PRO A 121 5.43 26.65 -2.33
C PRO A 121 6.41 27.20 -3.37
N ILE A 122 5.88 27.66 -4.50
CA ILE A 122 6.69 28.32 -5.53
C ILE A 122 7.28 29.55 -4.85
N THR A 123 8.51 29.42 -4.37
CA THR A 123 9.28 30.53 -3.85
C THR A 123 9.78 31.27 -5.08
N THR A 124 8.88 32.01 -5.72
CA THR A 124 9.26 32.94 -6.77
C THR A 124 10.05 34.06 -6.09
N LEU A 125 11.37 33.88 -5.98
CA LEU A 125 12.30 34.98 -5.85
C LEU A 125 12.19 35.80 -7.15
N GLN A 126 11.33 36.81 -7.13
CA GLN A 126 11.35 37.88 -8.12
C GLN A 126 12.67 38.62 -7.94
N ILE A 127 13.68 38.27 -8.73
CA ILE A 127 14.85 39.13 -8.95
C ILE A 127 14.42 40.13 -10.02
N THR A 128 14.01 41.31 -9.58
CA THR A 128 13.90 42.50 -10.43
C THR A 128 15.31 43.07 -10.60
N PHE A 129 15.74 43.23 -11.85
CA PHE A 129 16.90 44.06 -12.22
C PHE A 129 16.45 45.52 -12.39
#